data_AF-A0A941VGX8-F1
#
_entry.id   AF-A0A941VGX8-F1
#
_cell.length_a   1.000
_cell.length_b   1.000
_cell.length_c   1.000
_cell.angle_alpha   90.00
_cell.angle_beta   90.00
_cell.angle_gamma   90.00
#
_symmetry.space_group_name_H-M   'P 1'
#
loop_
_entity.id
_entity.type
_entity.pdbx_description
1 polymer ?
#
loop_
_entity_poly.entity_id
_entity_poly.type
_entity_poly.pdbx_seq_one_letter_code
_entity_poly.pdbx_strand_id
1 'polypeptide(L)'
;MKRFVAVLLLAVSLAASADEVTFRQQTEELVGLLRVENQIKDWRQRLDAQAIETINKALQGKTEAQLSSEEKAAIARFSERANAALDAGLNWEKLKPFTVKTYQDAFSESEIRELLLFYKSPLGQKLLSRQAPIAEASTQMLRSQVQAMLPELQRIGLDFSSDYACASTKVAGPVASPITSPSPAVSQCVGVNPRTGRACP
;
A
#
# COMPACT_ATOMS: atom_id res chain seq x y z
N MET A 1 10.78 -65.05 16.58
CA MET A 1 9.64 -64.23 16.10
C MET A 1 9.42 -62.93 16.89
N LYS A 2 9.56 -62.89 18.23
CA LYS A 2 9.43 -61.64 19.04
C LYS A 2 10.47 -60.54 18.76
N ARG A 3 11.67 -60.87 18.27
CA ARG A 3 12.74 -59.90 17.95
C ARG A 3 12.55 -59.16 16.61
N PHE A 4 11.75 -59.70 15.69
CA PHE A 4 11.48 -59.08 14.39
C PHE A 4 10.35 -58.04 14.43
N VAL A 5 9.41 -58.19 15.37
CA VAL A 5 8.31 -57.23 15.58
C VAL A 5 8.83 -55.90 16.17
N ALA A 6 9.88 -55.94 16.99
CA ALA A 6 10.47 -54.75 17.61
C ALA A 6 11.25 -53.86 16.60
N VAL A 7 11.81 -54.44 15.54
CA VAL A 7 12.55 -53.70 14.50
C VAL A 7 11.58 -53.00 13.53
N LEU A 8 10.43 -53.61 13.26
CA LEU A 8 9.40 -53.05 12.37
C LEU A 8 8.65 -51.87 12.99
N LEU A 9 8.48 -51.85 14.31
CA LEU A 9 7.87 -50.73 15.05
C LEU A 9 8.78 -49.50 15.17
N LEU A 10 10.10 -49.66 15.07
CA LEU A 10 11.07 -48.54 15.12
C LEU A 10 11.25 -47.84 13.76
N ALA A 11 10.99 -48.54 12.64
CA ALA A 11 11.10 -47.97 11.31
C ALA A 11 9.92 -47.06 10.94
N VAL A 12 8.73 -47.29 11.50
CA VAL A 12 7.52 -46.51 11.18
C VAL A 12 7.56 -45.11 11.79
N SER A 13 8.19 -44.92 12.95
CA SER A 13 8.29 -43.60 13.60
C SER A 13 9.24 -42.61 12.88
N LEU A 14 10.19 -43.11 12.07
CA LEU A 14 11.11 -42.26 11.32
C LEU A 14 10.50 -41.70 10.03
N ALA A 15 9.62 -42.46 9.37
CA ALA A 15 9.02 -42.03 8.10
C ALA A 15 8.11 -40.79 8.28
N ALA A 16 7.35 -40.73 9.37
CA ALA A 16 6.47 -39.59 9.66
C ALA A 16 7.23 -38.27 9.88
N SER A 17 8.46 -38.33 10.43
CA SER A 17 9.29 -37.14 10.61
C SER A 17 9.99 -36.70 9.32
N ALA A 18 10.22 -37.62 8.38
CA ALA A 18 10.91 -37.34 7.12
C ALA A 18 10.02 -36.56 6.14
N ASP A 19 8.73 -36.91 6.04
CA ASP A 19 7.77 -36.16 5.22
C ASP A 19 7.53 -34.74 5.78
N GLU A 20 7.44 -34.58 7.11
CA GLU A 20 7.26 -33.25 7.71
C GLU A 20 8.47 -32.33 7.47
N VAL A 21 9.69 -32.87 7.55
CA VAL A 21 10.92 -32.13 7.21
C VAL A 21 10.96 -31.78 5.72
N THR A 22 10.54 -32.71 4.85
CA THR A 22 10.50 -32.50 3.39
C THR A 22 9.49 -31.42 3.02
N PHE A 23 8.28 -31.47 3.59
CA PHE A 23 7.24 -30.48 3.37
C PHE A 23 7.67 -29.08 3.85
N ARG A 24 8.33 -29.00 5.02
CA ARG A 24 8.86 -27.74 5.54
C ARG A 24 9.92 -27.15 4.60
N GLN A 25 10.89 -27.96 4.16
CA GLN A 25 11.95 -27.52 3.26
C GLN A 25 11.40 -27.02 1.91
N GLN A 26 10.43 -27.74 1.34
CA GLN A 26 9.75 -27.31 0.10
C GLN A 26 9.02 -25.97 0.30
N THR A 27 8.34 -25.80 1.43
CA THR A 27 7.63 -24.56 1.73
C THR A 27 8.60 -23.41 1.95
N GLU A 28 9.71 -23.63 2.64
CA GLU A 28 10.79 -22.64 2.80
C GLU A 28 11.35 -22.19 1.44
N GLU A 29 11.56 -23.14 0.53
CA GLU A 29 12.00 -22.83 -0.83
C GLU A 29 10.96 -22.00 -1.59
N LEU A 30 9.67 -22.36 -1.50
CA LEU A 30 8.58 -21.60 -2.14
C LEU A 30 8.53 -20.17 -1.61
N VAL A 31 8.55 -20.00 -0.29
CA VAL A 31 8.57 -18.69 0.37
C VAL A 31 9.76 -17.84 -0.08
N GLY A 32 10.92 -18.48 -0.29
CA GLY A 32 12.10 -17.85 -0.88
C GLY A 32 11.87 -17.38 -2.32
N LEU A 33 11.28 -18.24 -3.17
CA LEU A 33 10.94 -17.90 -4.56
C LEU A 33 9.92 -16.77 -4.66
N LEU A 34 8.94 -16.73 -3.75
CA LEU A 34 7.95 -15.65 -3.64
C LEU A 34 8.54 -14.35 -3.08
N ARG A 35 9.82 -14.35 -2.67
CA ARG A 35 10.56 -13.18 -2.19
C ARG A 35 9.89 -12.50 -1.00
N VAL A 36 9.29 -13.27 -0.09
CA VAL A 36 8.61 -12.71 1.10
C VAL A 36 9.59 -11.92 1.98
N GLU A 37 10.84 -12.38 2.09
CA GLU A 37 11.90 -11.65 2.78
C GLU A 37 12.16 -10.27 2.18
N ASN A 38 12.14 -10.14 0.84
CA ASN A 38 12.34 -8.84 0.19
C ASN A 38 11.19 -7.89 0.52
N GLN A 39 9.96 -8.40 0.61
CA GLN A 39 8.83 -7.57 1.02
C GLN A 39 9.06 -7.01 2.43
N ILE A 40 9.50 -7.83 3.39
CA ILE A 40 9.81 -7.38 4.76
C ILE A 40 10.95 -6.34 4.75
N LYS A 41 12.00 -6.56 3.93
CA LYS A 41 13.07 -5.57 3.73
C LYS A 41 12.56 -4.25 3.18
N ASP A 42 11.67 -4.28 2.19
CA ASP A 42 11.06 -3.07 1.62
C ASP A 42 10.21 -2.33 2.66
N TRP A 43 9.47 -3.06 3.51
CA TRP A 43 8.73 -2.47 4.63
C TRP A 43 9.67 -1.80 5.64
N ARG A 44 10.77 -2.46 6.00
CA ARG A 44 11.79 -1.86 6.87
C ARG A 44 12.39 -0.59 6.26
N GLN A 45 12.80 -0.63 5.00
CA GLN A 45 13.36 0.53 4.30
C GLN A 45 12.40 1.73 4.28
N ARG A 46 11.10 1.50 4.12
CA ARG A 46 10.09 2.57 4.19
C ARG A 46 9.99 3.18 5.59
N LEU A 47 10.05 2.36 6.64
CA LEU A 47 10.03 2.83 8.03
C LEU A 47 11.33 3.58 8.40
N ASP A 48 12.47 3.12 7.90
CA ASP A 48 13.75 3.82 8.04
C ASP A 48 13.68 5.20 7.37
N ALA A 49 13.15 5.28 6.15
CA ALA A 49 12.96 6.56 5.46
C ALA A 49 12.01 7.50 6.23
N GLN A 50 10.95 6.97 6.84
CA GLN A 50 10.05 7.75 7.69
C GLN A 50 10.73 8.27 8.97
N ALA A 51 11.63 7.48 9.57
CA ALA A 51 12.43 7.91 10.71
C ALA A 51 13.39 9.04 10.33
N ILE A 52 14.05 8.93 9.18
CA ILE A 52 14.91 10.01 8.62
C ILE A 52 14.10 11.28 8.39
N GLU A 53 12.90 11.18 7.80
CA GLU A 53 12.02 12.33 7.58
C GLU A 53 11.61 13.00 8.90
N THR A 54 11.39 12.21 9.95
CA THR A 54 11.10 12.73 11.29
C THR A 54 12.27 13.53 11.84
N ILE A 55 13.51 13.05 11.67
CA ILE A 55 14.73 13.78 12.04
C ILE A 55 14.82 15.08 11.23
N ASN A 56 14.67 15.02 9.90
CA ASN A 56 14.78 16.19 9.03
C ASN A 56 13.79 17.30 9.41
N LYS A 57 12.56 16.94 9.77
CA LYS A 57 11.57 17.89 10.29
C LYS A 57 12.01 18.50 11.61
N ALA A 58 12.56 17.70 12.52
CA ALA A 58 13.05 18.17 13.81
C ALA A 58 14.26 19.10 13.69
N LEU A 59 15.12 18.91 12.68
CA LEU A 59 16.27 19.78 12.41
C LEU A 59 15.87 21.21 12.02
N GLN A 60 14.66 21.44 11.51
CA GLN A 60 14.18 22.75 11.05
C GLN A 60 15.17 23.47 10.10
N GLY A 61 15.89 22.69 9.28
CA GLY A 61 16.89 23.22 8.34
C GLY A 61 18.29 23.47 8.94
N LYS A 62 18.54 23.14 10.21
CA LYS A 62 19.89 23.14 10.78
C LYS A 62 20.77 22.11 10.07
N THR A 63 21.99 22.51 9.75
CA THR A 63 23.07 21.62 9.33
C THR A 63 23.73 20.96 10.54
N GLU A 64 24.47 19.87 10.34
CA GLU A 64 25.09 19.12 11.44
C GLU A 64 26.09 19.94 12.28
N ALA A 65 26.71 20.96 11.68
CA ALA A 65 27.60 21.89 12.39
C ALA A 65 26.85 22.84 13.35
N GLN A 66 25.55 23.06 13.11
CA GLN A 66 24.70 23.96 13.90
C GLN A 66 23.97 23.24 15.05
N LEU A 67 24.13 21.91 15.16
CA LEU A 67 23.50 21.12 16.20
C LEU A 67 24.32 21.12 17.49
N SER A 68 23.65 21.32 18.62
CA SER A 68 24.25 21.14 19.94
C SER A 68 24.59 19.67 20.21
N SER A 69 25.43 19.42 21.20
CA SER A 69 25.75 18.05 21.64
C SER A 69 24.50 17.30 22.11
N GLU A 70 23.56 17.98 22.77
CA GLU A 70 22.29 17.42 23.23
C GLU A 70 21.37 17.05 22.06
N GLU A 71 21.31 17.89 21.02
CA GLU A 71 20.54 17.63 19.80
C GLU A 71 21.09 16.41 19.05
N LYS A 72 22.42 16.34 18.85
CA LYS A 72 23.07 15.17 18.22
C LYS A 72 22.82 13.90 19.03
N ALA A 73 22.92 13.98 20.36
CA ALA A 73 22.66 12.84 21.23
C ALA A 73 21.18 12.41 21.20
N ALA A 74 20.25 13.36 21.07
CA ALA A 74 18.82 13.04 20.90
C ALA A 74 18.54 12.30 19.58
N ILE A 75 19.14 12.75 18.48
CA ILE A 75 19.04 12.09 17.17
C ILE A 75 19.64 10.68 17.24
N ALA A 76 20.83 10.52 17.81
CA ALA A 76 21.48 9.22 17.94
C ALA A 76 20.62 8.23 18.74
N ARG A 77 20.10 8.65 19.91
CA ARG A 77 19.19 7.83 20.73
C ARG A 77 17.91 7.47 19.99
N PHE A 78 17.34 8.40 19.22
CA PHE A 78 16.15 8.13 18.42
C PHE A 78 16.44 7.06 17.36
N SER A 79 17.50 7.24 16.57
CA SER A 79 17.90 6.30 15.52
C SER A 79 18.21 4.91 16.08
N GLU A 80 18.92 4.83 17.21
CA GLU A 80 19.21 3.56 17.89
C GLU A 80 17.92 2.84 18.32
N ARG A 81 17.01 3.56 18.98
CA ARG A 81 15.74 2.98 19.44
C ARG A 81 14.83 2.57 18.28
N ALA A 82 14.79 3.36 17.20
CA ALA A 82 14.04 3.05 16.00
C ALA A 82 14.57 1.77 15.34
N ASN A 83 15.89 1.70 15.11
CA ASN A 83 16.53 0.51 14.54
C ASN A 83 16.30 -0.73 15.41
N ALA A 84 16.49 -0.63 16.73
CA ALA A 84 16.28 -1.73 17.66
C ALA A 84 14.82 -2.24 17.62
N ALA A 85 13.84 -1.34 17.51
CA ALA A 85 12.43 -1.73 17.38
C ALA A 85 12.14 -2.44 16.05
N LEU A 86 12.71 -1.94 14.94
CA LEU A 86 12.57 -2.56 13.62
C LEU A 86 13.26 -3.93 13.56
N ASP A 87 14.46 -4.08 14.13
CA ASP A 87 15.14 -5.37 14.24
C ASP A 87 14.43 -6.34 15.19
N ALA A 88 13.68 -5.84 16.17
CA ALA A 88 12.86 -6.69 17.03
C ALA A 88 11.63 -7.21 16.28
N GLY A 89 10.96 -6.36 15.49
CA GLY A 89 9.66 -6.65 14.87
C GLY A 89 9.70 -7.19 13.43
N LEU A 90 10.72 -6.82 12.64
CA LEU A 90 10.83 -7.11 11.20
C LEU A 90 12.05 -7.96 10.86
N ASN A 91 12.52 -8.76 11.79
CA ASN A 91 13.63 -9.67 11.56
C ASN A 91 13.16 -10.96 10.87
N TRP A 92 13.71 -11.21 9.68
CA TRP A 92 13.34 -12.36 8.86
C TRP A 92 13.57 -13.70 9.56
N GLU A 93 14.69 -13.88 10.26
CA GLU A 93 14.99 -15.14 10.97
C GLU A 93 13.93 -15.48 12.02
N LYS A 94 13.31 -14.46 12.62
CA LYS A 94 12.21 -14.63 13.59
C LYS A 94 10.85 -14.84 12.91
N LEU A 95 10.63 -14.20 11.76
CA LEU A 95 9.35 -14.23 11.05
C LEU A 95 9.21 -15.43 10.09
N LYS A 96 10.33 -15.97 9.61
CA LYS A 96 10.36 -17.08 8.65
C LYS A 96 9.59 -18.31 9.17
N PRO A 97 9.78 -18.80 10.41
CA PRO A 97 9.05 -19.98 10.89
C PRO A 97 7.53 -19.78 10.88
N PHE A 98 7.05 -18.61 11.29
CA PHE A 98 5.63 -18.25 11.23
C PHE A 98 5.11 -18.18 9.79
N THR A 99 5.90 -17.57 8.90
CA THR A 99 5.57 -17.46 7.47
C THR A 99 5.44 -18.86 6.87
N VAL A 100 6.43 -19.73 7.06
CA VAL A 100 6.42 -21.11 6.56
C VAL A 100 5.20 -21.86 7.08
N LYS A 101 4.91 -21.78 8.39
CA LYS A 101 3.75 -22.43 8.98
C LYS A 101 2.43 -21.94 8.36
N THR A 102 2.32 -20.64 8.09
CA THR A 102 1.14 -20.05 7.44
C THR A 102 0.89 -20.66 6.05
N TYR A 103 1.94 -20.91 5.27
CA TYR A 103 1.80 -21.57 3.97
C TYR A 103 1.46 -23.07 4.12
N GLN A 104 2.06 -23.75 5.09
CA GLN A 104 1.75 -25.16 5.37
C GLN A 104 0.31 -25.38 5.85
N ASP A 105 -0.30 -24.38 6.48
CA ASP A 105 -1.71 -24.41 6.90
C ASP A 105 -2.68 -24.10 5.74
N ALA A 106 -2.21 -23.37 4.74
CA ALA A 106 -3.02 -22.95 3.60
C ALA A 106 -2.99 -23.94 2.43
N PHE A 107 -1.90 -24.70 2.28
CA PHE A 107 -1.68 -25.60 1.15
C PHE A 107 -1.21 -26.97 1.63
N SER A 108 -1.65 -28.01 0.94
CA SER A 108 -1.11 -29.36 1.10
C SER A 108 0.31 -29.46 0.53
N GLU A 109 1.04 -30.51 0.93
CA GLU A 109 2.37 -30.78 0.40
C GLU A 109 2.39 -30.95 -1.12
N SER A 110 1.38 -31.62 -1.70
CA SER A 110 1.26 -31.74 -3.16
C SER A 110 1.11 -30.40 -3.85
N GLU A 111 0.28 -29.49 -3.31
CA GLU A 111 0.09 -28.16 -3.88
C GLU A 111 1.35 -27.32 -3.78
N ILE A 112 2.08 -27.38 -2.65
CA ILE A 112 3.38 -26.71 -2.53
C ILE A 112 4.38 -27.22 -3.58
N ARG A 113 4.42 -28.53 -3.84
CA ARG A 113 5.27 -29.10 -4.91
C ARG A 113 4.89 -28.59 -6.30
N GLU A 114 3.60 -28.50 -6.61
CA GLU A 114 3.13 -27.95 -7.88
C GLU A 114 3.45 -26.47 -8.03
N LEU A 115 3.27 -25.67 -6.97
CA LEU A 115 3.66 -24.27 -6.94
C LEU A 115 5.17 -24.10 -7.15
N LEU A 116 5.98 -24.91 -6.48
CA LEU A 116 7.44 -24.92 -6.69
C LEU A 116 7.79 -25.21 -8.16
N LEU A 117 7.19 -26.24 -8.76
CA LEU A 117 7.42 -26.60 -10.16
C LEU A 117 7.11 -25.41 -11.07
N PHE A 118 5.95 -24.78 -10.86
CA PHE A 118 5.53 -23.62 -11.65
C PHE A 118 6.47 -22.42 -11.46
N TYR A 119 6.74 -22.02 -10.22
CA TYR A 119 7.56 -20.83 -9.96
C TYR A 119 9.02 -21.02 -10.34
N LYS A 120 9.55 -22.25 -10.35
CA LYS A 120 10.89 -22.55 -10.89
C LYS A 120 10.95 -22.53 -12.42
N SER A 121 9.81 -22.65 -13.11
CA SER A 121 9.78 -22.62 -14.57
C SER A 121 10.22 -21.24 -15.12
N PRO A 122 10.72 -21.16 -16.37
CA PRO A 122 11.04 -19.87 -17.01
C PRO A 122 9.84 -18.92 -17.03
N LEU A 123 8.62 -19.45 -17.20
CA LEU A 123 7.40 -18.65 -17.18
C LEU A 123 7.08 -18.14 -15.79
N GLY A 124 7.19 -18.97 -14.75
CA GLY A 124 6.98 -18.58 -13.36
C GLY A 124 7.94 -17.48 -12.90
N GLN A 125 9.22 -17.62 -13.22
CA GLN A 125 10.23 -16.58 -12.96
C GLN A 125 9.96 -15.29 -13.74
N LYS A 126 9.52 -15.41 -15.00
CA LYS A 126 9.09 -14.24 -15.79
C LYS A 126 7.87 -13.57 -15.16
N LEU A 127 6.91 -14.32 -14.65
CA LEU A 127 5.74 -13.77 -13.97
C LEU A 127 6.16 -13.00 -12.70
N LEU A 128 6.97 -13.61 -11.83
CA LEU A 128 7.48 -12.96 -10.60
C LEU A 128 8.21 -11.64 -10.89
N SER A 129 9.05 -11.60 -11.94
CA SER A 129 9.76 -10.38 -12.32
C SER A 129 8.88 -9.33 -13.00
N ARG A 130 7.74 -9.71 -13.59
CA ARG A 130 6.85 -8.80 -14.33
C ARG A 130 5.67 -8.29 -13.50
N GLN A 131 5.33 -8.91 -12.38
CA GLN A 131 4.23 -8.47 -11.52
C GLN A 131 4.33 -6.99 -11.13
N ALA A 132 5.47 -6.55 -10.57
CA ALA A 132 5.67 -5.15 -10.17
C ALA A 132 5.64 -4.17 -11.37
N PRO A 133 6.38 -4.41 -12.48
CA PRO A 133 6.27 -3.57 -13.67
C PRO A 133 4.87 -3.48 -14.26
N ILE A 134 4.10 -4.57 -14.26
CA ILE A 134 2.71 -4.58 -14.75
C ILE A 134 1.82 -3.71 -13.85
N ALA A 135 1.96 -3.85 -12.53
CA ALA A 135 1.21 -3.04 -11.57
C ALA A 135 1.55 -1.54 -11.70
N GLU A 136 2.83 -1.22 -11.88
CA GLU A 136 3.31 0.15 -12.11
C GLU A 136 2.73 0.74 -13.40
N ALA A 137 2.83 0.00 -14.52
CA ALA A 137 2.26 0.42 -15.80
C ALA A 137 0.75 0.63 -15.71
N SER A 138 0.03 -0.25 -15.01
CA SER A 138 -1.42 -0.14 -14.79
C SER A 138 -1.78 1.11 -13.99
N THR A 139 -1.01 1.41 -12.95
CA THR A 139 -1.19 2.61 -12.11
C THR A 139 -0.85 3.87 -12.90
N GLN A 140 0.19 3.86 -13.73
CA GLN A 140 0.54 4.97 -14.61
C GLN A 140 -0.57 5.27 -15.61
N MET A 141 -1.09 4.24 -16.27
CA MET A 141 -2.23 4.36 -17.19
C MET A 141 -3.44 5.01 -16.49
N LEU A 142 -3.80 4.52 -15.29
CA LEU A 142 -4.92 5.09 -14.52
C LEU A 142 -4.69 6.56 -14.19
N ARG A 143 -3.47 6.94 -13.77
CA ARG A 143 -3.13 8.35 -13.51
C ARG A 143 -3.27 9.21 -14.75
N SER A 144 -2.83 8.75 -15.91
CA SER A 144 -2.97 9.48 -17.18
C SER A 144 -4.44 9.65 -17.59
N GLN A 145 -5.27 8.62 -17.39
CA GLN A 145 -6.73 8.71 -17.59
C GLN A 145 -7.36 9.77 -16.70
N VAL A 146 -7.08 9.75 -15.39
CA VAL A 146 -7.59 10.75 -14.45
C VAL A 146 -7.16 12.16 -14.86
N GLN A 147 -5.89 12.35 -15.24
CA GLN A 147 -5.39 13.65 -15.71
C GLN A 147 -6.12 14.15 -16.96
N ALA A 148 -6.42 13.26 -17.91
CA ALA A 148 -7.17 13.62 -19.12
C ALA A 148 -8.62 14.01 -18.83
N MET A 149 -9.22 13.50 -17.75
CA MET A 149 -10.59 13.83 -17.33
C MET A 149 -10.69 15.13 -16.53
N LEU A 150 -9.59 15.64 -15.95
CA LEU A 150 -9.61 16.83 -15.09
C LEU A 150 -10.24 18.07 -15.75
N PRO A 151 -9.96 18.43 -17.02
CA PRO A 151 -10.57 19.59 -17.65
C PRO A 151 -12.09 19.50 -17.76
N GLU A 152 -12.62 18.31 -18.07
CA GLU A 152 -14.06 18.09 -18.16
C GLU A 152 -14.72 18.17 -16.78
N LEU A 153 -14.08 17.60 -15.74
CA LEU A 153 -14.55 17.75 -14.37
C LEU A 153 -14.56 19.22 -13.92
N GLN A 154 -13.56 20.01 -14.31
CA GLN A 154 -13.53 21.45 -14.06
C GLN A 154 -14.68 22.17 -14.77
N ARG A 155 -14.94 21.82 -16.04
CA ARG A 155 -16.06 22.36 -16.83
C ARG A 155 -17.40 22.05 -16.16
N ILE A 156 -17.62 20.81 -15.75
CA ILE A 156 -18.83 20.38 -15.02
C ILE A 156 -18.99 21.17 -13.72
N GLY A 157 -17.90 21.41 -12.97
CA GLY A 157 -17.94 22.22 -11.76
C GLY A 157 -18.33 23.69 -12.00
N LEU A 158 -17.82 24.29 -13.08
CA LEU A 158 -18.19 25.65 -13.49
C LEU A 158 -19.66 25.73 -13.93
N ASP A 159 -20.13 24.74 -14.68
CA ASP A 159 -21.51 24.63 -15.12
C ASP A 159 -22.46 24.53 -13.92
N PHE A 160 -22.14 23.66 -12.95
CA PHE A 160 -22.91 23.52 -11.71
C PHE A 160 -22.99 24.84 -10.93
N SER A 161 -21.86 25.53 -10.74
CA SER A 161 -21.83 26.81 -10.02
C SER A 161 -22.74 27.85 -10.69
N SER A 162 -22.70 27.93 -12.02
CA SER A 162 -23.57 28.82 -12.80
C SER A 162 -25.04 28.44 -12.69
N ASP A 163 -25.37 27.15 -12.85
CA ASP A 163 -26.75 26.65 -12.75
C ASP A 163 -27.31 26.88 -11.33
N TYR A 164 -26.49 26.66 -10.29
CA TYR A 164 -26.87 26.88 -8.88
C TYR A 164 -27.09 28.35 -8.55
N ALA A 165 -26.24 29.26 -9.01
CA ALA A 165 -26.42 30.70 -8.83
C ALA A 165 -27.71 31.21 -9.52
N CYS A 166 -28.06 30.65 -10.68
CA CYS A 166 -29.31 30.95 -11.37
C CYS A 166 -30.53 30.45 -10.57
N ALA A 167 -30.47 29.23 -10.04
CA ALA A 167 -31.56 28.67 -9.26
C ALA A 167 -31.78 29.40 -7.92
N SER A 168 -30.70 29.80 -7.23
CA SER A 168 -30.77 30.47 -5.93
C SER A 168 -31.36 31.88 -5.99
N THR A 169 -31.21 32.58 -7.12
CA THR A 169 -31.84 33.88 -7.35
C THR A 169 -33.35 33.78 -7.60
N LYS A 170 -33.86 32.63 -8.04
CA LYS A 170 -35.31 32.42 -8.24
C LYS A 170 -36.09 32.11 -6.98
N VAL A 171 -35.44 31.59 -5.94
CA VAL A 171 -36.05 31.43 -4.60
C VAL A 171 -36.16 32.77 -3.87
N ALA A 172 -35.40 33.79 -4.29
CA ALA A 172 -35.40 35.13 -3.72
C ALA A 172 -36.50 36.06 -4.29
N GLY A 173 -37.73 35.56 -4.45
CA GLY A 173 -38.93 36.37 -4.76
C GLY A 173 -39.90 36.46 -3.57
N PRO A 174 -40.71 37.53 -3.52
CA PRO A 174 -40.48 38.67 -2.63
C PRO A 174 -40.72 38.34 -1.14
N VAL A 175 -39.68 38.42 -0.31
CA VAL A 175 -39.87 38.83 1.07
C VAL A 175 -39.64 40.34 1.10
N ALA A 176 -40.69 41.07 1.43
CA ALA A 176 -40.68 42.52 1.49
C ALA A 176 -39.72 43.03 2.59
N SER A 177 -38.93 44.03 2.20
CA SER A 177 -38.36 45.13 3.02
C SER A 177 -36.94 44.94 3.60
N PRO A 178 -36.25 46.02 4.02
CA PRO A 178 -35.26 46.68 3.17
C PRO A 178 -33.90 46.80 3.88
N ILE A 179 -32.80 46.46 3.21
CA ILE A 179 -31.47 46.91 3.68
C ILE A 179 -30.69 47.45 2.48
N THR A 180 -30.56 48.77 2.50
CA THR A 180 -29.67 49.58 1.67
C THR A 180 -28.23 49.11 1.79
N SER A 181 -27.66 48.60 0.71
CA SER A 181 -26.22 48.70 0.37
C SER A 181 -26.02 48.38 -1.12
N PRO A 182 -25.19 49.13 -1.85
CA PRO A 182 -25.02 48.95 -3.29
C PRO A 182 -24.03 47.80 -3.54
N SER A 183 -24.54 46.62 -3.89
CA SER A 183 -23.73 45.51 -4.41
C SER A 183 -23.73 45.55 -5.95
N PRO A 184 -22.59 45.30 -6.62
CA PRO A 184 -22.47 45.53 -8.06
C PRO A 184 -23.26 44.47 -8.84
N ALA A 185 -24.19 44.97 -9.66
CA ALA A 185 -24.84 44.34 -10.82
C ALA A 185 -24.89 42.79 -10.81
N VAL A 186 -25.83 42.24 -10.06
CA VAL A 186 -26.38 40.90 -10.32
C VAL A 186 -27.08 40.97 -11.67
N SER A 187 -26.40 40.54 -12.73
CA SER A 187 -27.04 40.32 -14.03
C SER A 187 -28.06 39.20 -13.84
N GLN A 188 -29.34 39.56 -13.83
CA GLN A 188 -30.46 38.65 -13.70
C GLN A 188 -30.41 37.64 -14.86
N CYS A 189 -30.05 36.39 -14.56
CA CYS A 189 -30.18 35.30 -15.53
C CYS A 189 -31.67 34.95 -15.67
N VAL A 190 -32.38 35.69 -16.52
CA VAL A 190 -33.72 35.34 -16.99
C VAL A 190 -33.58 34.53 -18.27
N GLY A 191 -33.93 33.24 -18.24
CA GLY A 191 -33.97 32.38 -19.43
C GLY A 191 -33.09 31.12 -19.36
N VAL A 192 -32.30 30.89 -20.41
CA VAL A 192 -31.44 29.70 -20.58
C VAL A 192 -30.00 30.08 -20.24
N ASN A 193 -29.30 29.25 -19.47
CA ASN A 193 -27.88 29.47 -19.18
C ASN A 193 -27.09 29.47 -20.51
N PRO A 194 -26.40 30.56 -20.87
CA PRO A 194 -25.74 30.69 -22.17
C PRO A 194 -24.54 29.75 -22.37
N ARG A 195 -24.02 29.12 -21.29
CA ARG A 195 -22.97 28.10 -21.38
C ARG A 195 -23.52 26.68 -21.48
N THR A 196 -24.53 26.35 -20.69
CA THR A 196 -25.03 24.97 -20.59
C THR A 196 -26.22 24.70 -21.51
N GLY A 197 -26.87 25.75 -22.05
CA GLY A 197 -28.10 25.62 -22.83
C GLY A 197 -29.28 25.10 -22.02
N ARG A 198 -29.14 24.93 -20.69
CA ARG A 198 -30.21 24.47 -19.80
C ARG A 198 -31.09 25.63 -19.37
N ALA A 199 -32.39 25.40 -19.35
CA ALA A 199 -33.35 26.36 -18.82
C ALA A 199 -33.05 26.57 -17.33
N CYS A 200 -32.92 27.83 -16.89
CA CYS A 200 -32.86 28.12 -15.47
C CYS A 200 -34.23 27.79 -14.85
N PRO A 201 -34.30 26.86 -13.88
CA PRO A 201 -35.56 26.39 -13.27
C PRO A 201 -36.30 27.53 -12.64
#